data_AF-A0A382KZX7-F1
#
_entry.id   AF-A0A382KZX7-F1
#
_cell.length_a   1.000
_cell.length_b   1.000
_cell.length_c   1.000
_cell.angle_alpha   90.00
_cell.angle_beta   90.00
_cell.angle_gamma   90.00
#
_symmetry.space_group_name_H-M   'P 1'
#
loop_
_entity.id
_entity.type
_entity.pdbx_description
1 polymer ?
#
loop_
_entity_poly.entity_id
_entity_poly.type
_entity_poly.pdbx_seq_one_letter_code
_entity_poly.pdbx_strand_id
1 'polypeptide(L)'
;MIVEVAYALPDKQSLVSLEVEKGTTLKEAIEASGILDSFEQIDLTKHRVGIFSKFATLDTVLREKDRVEIYRPLIADPKKVRKERAAEGKAMRSNKKAKN
;
A
#
# COMPACT_ATOMS: atom_id res chain seq x y z
N MET A 1 -5.90 -21.88 12.45
CA MET A 1 -4.56 -21.58 11.87
C MET A 1 -4.29 -20.11 12.08
N ILE A 2 -3.10 -19.72 12.52
CA ILE A 2 -2.80 -18.32 12.84
C ILE A 2 -2.28 -17.62 11.58
N VAL A 3 -2.83 -16.47 11.24
CA VAL A 3 -2.37 -15.60 10.15
C VAL A 3 -2.25 -14.16 10.65
N GLU A 4 -1.58 -13.33 9.88
CA GLU A 4 -1.44 -11.90 10.16
C GLU A 4 -1.96 -11.08 8.98
N VAL A 5 -2.62 -9.96 9.26
CA VAL A 5 -3.03 -8.97 8.26
C VAL A 5 -2.36 -7.63 8.56
N ALA A 6 -1.62 -7.11 7.60
CA ALA A 6 -0.82 -5.91 7.73
C ALA A 6 -1.29 -4.80 6.76
N TYR A 7 -1.41 -3.59 7.30
CA TYR A 7 -1.60 -2.36 6.52
C TYR A 7 -0.71 -1.26 7.07
N ALA A 8 0.10 -0.65 6.21
CA ALA A 8 1.09 0.34 6.59
C ALA A 8 0.92 1.64 5.81
N LEU A 9 0.48 2.68 6.51
CA LEU A 9 0.52 4.09 6.11
C LEU A 9 1.84 4.74 6.57
N PRO A 10 2.19 5.93 6.06
CA PRO A 10 3.41 6.64 6.48
C PRO A 10 3.42 6.99 7.96
N ASP A 11 2.24 7.28 8.51
CA ASP A 11 1.98 7.77 9.85
C ASP A 11 1.46 6.69 10.80
N LYS A 12 0.85 5.62 10.26
CA LYS A 12 0.26 4.54 11.05
C LYS A 12 0.52 3.17 10.44
N GLN A 13 0.91 2.22 11.28
CA GLN A 13 1.07 0.82 10.88
C GLN A 13 0.11 -0.03 11.71
N SER A 14 -0.47 -1.06 11.09
CA SER A 14 -1.36 -2.00 11.76
C SER A 14 -1.01 -3.41 11.35
N LEU A 15 -0.91 -4.29 12.34
CA LEU A 15 -0.65 -5.71 12.20
C LEU A 15 -1.65 -6.44 13.11
N VAL A 16 -2.59 -7.14 12.51
CA VAL A 16 -3.65 -7.86 13.21
C VAL A 16 -3.37 -9.35 13.08
N SER A 17 -3.11 -10.02 14.20
CA SER A 17 -3.04 -11.48 14.24
C SER A 17 -4.41 -12.04 14.52
N LEU A 18 -4.84 -13.04 13.75
CA LEU A 18 -6.13 -13.68 13.89
C LEU A 18 -6.04 -15.18 13.63
N GLU A 19 -6.88 -15.93 14.32
CA GLU A 19 -7.07 -17.35 14.07
C GLU A 19 -8.20 -17.54 13.05
N VAL A 20 -7.90 -18.28 11.98
CA VAL A 20 -8.84 -18.56 10.89
C VAL A 20 -8.92 -20.06 10.62
N GLU A 21 -9.97 -20.49 9.95
CA GLU A 21 -10.13 -21.88 9.54
C GLU A 21 -9.16 -22.24 8.40
N LYS A 22 -8.82 -23.53 8.31
CA LYS A 22 -7.97 -24.01 7.21
C LYS A 22 -8.74 -23.94 5.90
N GLY A 23 -8.14 -23.33 4.87
CA GLY A 23 -8.83 -23.08 3.60
C GLY A 23 -9.30 -21.63 3.44
N THR A 24 -9.23 -20.82 4.50
CA THR A 24 -9.53 -19.38 4.44
C THR A 24 -8.68 -18.70 3.38
N THR A 25 -9.33 -17.90 2.56
CA THR A 25 -8.71 -17.10 1.50
C THR A 25 -8.13 -15.80 2.04
N LEU A 26 -7.25 -15.18 1.26
CA LEU A 26 -6.68 -13.89 1.56
C LEU A 26 -7.76 -12.83 1.79
N LYS A 27 -8.81 -12.82 0.95
CA LYS A 27 -9.95 -11.90 1.09
C LYS A 27 -10.67 -12.08 2.42
N GLU A 28 -11.05 -13.33 2.74
CA GLU A 28 -11.78 -13.65 3.96
C GLU A 28 -10.97 -13.29 5.21
N ALA A 29 -9.64 -13.48 5.20
CA ALA A 29 -8.80 -13.07 6.31
C ALA A 29 -8.75 -11.54 6.48
N ILE A 30 -8.72 -10.78 5.39
CA ILE A 30 -8.81 -9.31 5.45
C ILE A 30 -10.15 -8.88 6.05
N GLU A 31 -11.26 -9.45 5.57
CA GLU A 31 -12.60 -9.13 6.08
C GLU A 31 -12.73 -9.51 7.57
N ALA A 32 -12.27 -10.70 7.95
CA ALA A 32 -12.30 -11.18 9.33
C ALA A 32 -11.40 -10.37 10.29
N SER A 33 -10.36 -9.72 9.77
CA SER A 33 -9.45 -8.91 10.60
C SER A 33 -10.05 -7.57 11.06
N GLY A 34 -11.19 -7.13 10.49
CA GLY A 34 -11.79 -5.81 10.79
C GLY A 34 -10.93 -4.62 10.34
N ILE A 35 -9.88 -4.86 9.55
CA ILE A 35 -8.97 -3.81 9.09
C ILE A 35 -9.65 -2.86 8.10
N LEU A 36 -10.66 -3.35 7.37
CA LEU A 36 -11.46 -2.54 6.45
C LEU A 36 -12.30 -1.50 7.21
N ASP A 37 -12.84 -1.86 8.38
CA ASP A 37 -13.59 -0.94 9.24
C ASP A 37 -12.66 0.08 9.92
N SER A 38 -11.42 -0.33 10.21
CA SER A 38 -10.41 0.55 10.81
C SER A 38 -9.83 1.58 9.82
N PHE A 39 -9.95 1.31 8.51
CA PHE A 39 -9.36 2.11 7.45
C PHE A 39 -10.28 2.18 6.23
N GLU A 40 -11.22 3.11 6.25
CA GLU A 40 -12.21 3.34 5.17
C GLU A 40 -11.56 3.61 3.79
N GLN A 41 -10.29 4.03 3.76
CA GLN A 41 -9.54 4.27 2.53
C GLN A 41 -9.07 2.98 1.82
N ILE A 42 -9.21 1.81 2.44
CA ILE A 42 -8.80 0.54 1.82
C ILE A 42 -9.83 0.16 0.75
N ASP A 43 -9.40 0.13 -0.51
CA ASP A 43 -10.21 -0.37 -1.62
C ASP A 43 -9.53 -1.61 -2.21
N LEU A 44 -10.04 -2.80 -1.89
CA LEU A 44 -9.49 -4.07 -2.38
C LEU A 44 -9.63 -4.26 -3.90
N THR A 45 -10.42 -3.44 -4.59
CA THR A 45 -10.53 -3.49 -6.05
C THR A 45 -9.38 -2.73 -6.73
N LYS A 46 -8.74 -1.81 -6.02
CA LYS A 46 -7.65 -0.96 -6.53
C LYS A 46 -6.30 -1.26 -5.89
N HIS A 47 -6.32 -1.63 -4.61
CA HIS A 47 -5.13 -1.92 -3.83
C HIS A 47 -4.62 -3.30 -4.19
N ARG A 48 -3.30 -3.39 -4.36
CA ARG A 48 -2.65 -4.68 -4.54
C ARG A 48 -2.55 -5.37 -3.18
N VAL A 49 -2.63 -6.68 -3.19
CA VAL A 49 -2.46 -7.50 -1.99
C VAL A 49 -1.34 -8.51 -2.21
N GLY A 50 -0.80 -9.01 -1.11
CA GLY A 50 0.28 -9.98 -1.14
C GLY A 50 0.39 -10.81 0.12
N ILE A 51 1.24 -11.83 0.05
CA ILE A 51 1.66 -12.66 1.17
C ILE A 51 3.18 -12.54 1.26
N PHE A 52 3.72 -12.09 2.40
CA PHE A 52 5.16 -11.94 2.65
C PHE A 52 5.95 -11.33 1.48
N SER A 53 5.76 -10.03 1.21
CA SER A 53 6.45 -9.30 0.13
C SER A 53 6.24 -9.86 -1.29
N LYS A 54 5.29 -10.77 -1.49
CA LYS A 54 4.94 -11.32 -2.81
C LYS A 54 3.49 -11.02 -3.13
N PHE A 55 3.23 -10.53 -4.34
CA PHE A 55 1.86 -10.30 -4.78
C PHE A 55 1.08 -11.61 -4.87
N ALA A 56 -0.18 -11.55 -4.44
CA ALA A 56 -1.12 -12.65 -4.45
C ALA A 56 -2.50 -12.15 -4.87
N THR A 57 -3.42 -13.07 -5.17
CA THR A 57 -4.81 -12.74 -5.47
C THR A 57 -5.67 -12.84 -4.22
N LEU A 58 -6.82 -12.17 -4.23
CA LEU A 58 -7.81 -12.22 -3.16
C LEU A 58 -8.30 -13.66 -2.89
N ASP A 59 -8.34 -14.52 -3.91
CA ASP A 59 -8.78 -15.92 -3.81
C ASP A 59 -7.67 -16.89 -3.35
N THR A 60 -6.47 -16.39 -3.05
CA THR A 60 -5.37 -17.25 -2.62
C THR A 60 -5.67 -17.84 -1.25
N VAL A 61 -5.66 -19.16 -1.14
CA VAL A 61 -5.81 -19.88 0.14
C VAL A 61 -4.57 -19.68 1.00
N LEU A 62 -4.78 -19.24 2.24
CA LEU A 62 -3.71 -18.97 3.19
C LEU A 62 -3.16 -20.24 3.85
N ARG A 63 -1.95 -20.13 4.35
CA ARG A 63 -1.26 -21.13 5.15
C ARG A 63 -0.98 -20.59 6.55
N GLU A 64 -0.70 -21.51 7.47
CA GLU A 64 -0.27 -21.18 8.82
C GLU A 64 0.92 -20.22 8.79
N LYS A 65 0.81 -19.14 9.58
CA LYS A 65 1.75 -18.02 9.70
C LYS A 65 1.90 -17.12 8.47
N ASP A 66 1.04 -17.24 7.47
CA ASP A 66 1.04 -16.28 6.36
C ASP A 66 0.74 -14.87 6.87
N ARG A 67 1.50 -13.90 6.37
CA ARG A 67 1.22 -12.47 6.57
C ARG A 67 0.67 -11.88 5.28
N VAL A 68 -0.61 -11.54 5.32
CA VAL A 68 -1.33 -10.81 4.29
C VAL A 68 -0.95 -9.33 4.38
N GLU A 69 -0.57 -8.73 3.26
CA GLU A 69 -0.15 -7.33 3.15
C GLU A 69 -1.07 -6.59 2.17
N ILE A 70 -1.64 -5.47 2.62
CA ILE A 70 -2.44 -4.58 1.77
C ILE A 70 -1.56 -3.40 1.33
N TYR A 71 -1.26 -3.30 0.04
CA TYR A 71 -0.37 -2.28 -0.51
C TYR A 71 -1.11 -1.00 -0.87
N ARG A 72 -0.44 0.14 -0.65
CA ARG A 72 -0.94 1.47 -1.00
C ARG A 72 -0.72 1.77 -2.49
N PRO A 73 -1.64 2.50 -3.14
CA PRO A 73 -1.46 2.96 -4.50
C PRO A 73 -0.32 3.99 -4.54
N LEU A 74 0.43 4.00 -5.64
CA LEU A 74 1.49 4.99 -5.85
C LEU A 74 0.88 6.39 -6.02
N ILE A 75 1.32 7.34 -5.20
CA ILE A 75 0.80 8.72 -5.19
C ILE A 75 1.34 9.54 -6.38
N ALA A 76 2.37 9.07 -7.09
CA ALA A 76 3.02 9.85 -8.14
C ALA A 76 2.57 9.43 -9.54
N ASP A 77 1.93 10.37 -10.25
CA ASP A 77 1.94 10.42 -11.70
C ASP A 77 3.31 10.99 -12.14
N PRO A 78 4.27 10.14 -12.59
CA PRO A 78 5.66 10.54 -12.81
C PRO A 78 5.84 11.63 -13.87
N LYS A 79 4.80 11.91 -14.68
CA LYS A 79 4.81 12.95 -15.71
C LYS A 79 4.72 14.37 -15.13
N LYS A 80 3.99 14.60 -14.03
CA LYS A 80 3.86 15.95 -13.43
C LYS A 80 5.13 16.37 -12.69
N VAL A 81 5.68 15.47 -11.87
CA VAL A 81 6.89 15.73 -11.06
C VAL A 81 8.12 16.01 -11.94
N ARG A 82 8.25 15.31 -13.08
CA ARG A 82 9.31 15.62 -14.06
C ARG A 82 9.15 17.00 -14.70
N LYS A 83 7.92 17.44 -14.98
CA LYS A 83 7.65 18.75 -15.59
C LYS A 83 7.96 19.90 -14.63
N GLU A 84 7.63 19.75 -13.34
CA GLU A 84 7.89 20.77 -12.30
C GLU A 84 9.39 20.95 -12.04
N ARG A 85 10.16 19.86 -11.90
CA ARG A 85 11.63 19.95 -11.72
C ARG A 85 12.36 20.59 -12.90
N ALA A 86 11.88 20.37 -14.13
CA ALA A 86 12.44 21.02 -15.32
C ALA A 86 12.15 22.54 -15.36
N ALA A 87 11.06 22.99 -14.74
CA ALA A 87 10.70 24.41 -14.67
C ALA A 87 11.53 25.15 -13.60
N GLU A 88 11.74 24.54 -12.43
CA GLU A 88 12.56 25.12 -11.35
C GLU A 88 14.03 25.34 -11.77
N GLY A 89 14.60 24.41 -12.54
CA GLY A 89 15.95 24.55 -13.10
C GLY A 89 16.13 25.72 -14.07
N LYS A 90 15.05 26.22 -14.68
CA LYS A 90 15.09 27.42 -15.56
C LYS A 90 15.02 28.73 -14.77
N ALA A 91 14.25 28.77 -13.69
CA ALA A 91 14.09 29.97 -12.86
C ALA A 91 15.39 30.35 -12.10
N MET A 92 16.21 29.35 -11.73
CA MET A 92 17.49 29.60 -11.06
C MET A 92 18.56 30.24 -11.97
N ARG A 93 18.44 30.05 -13.30
CA ARG A 93 19.38 30.62 -14.30
C ARG A 93 19.05 32.05 -14.71
N SER A 94 17.78 32.48 -14.62
CA SER A 94 17.39 33.86 -14.97
C SER A 94 17.76 34.87 -13.88
N ASN A 95 17.72 34.48 -12.60
CA ASN A 95 17.96 35.41 -11.49
C ASN A 95 19.45 35.75 -11.26
N LYS A 96 20.38 34.97 -11.85
CA LYS A 96 21.83 35.23 -11.75
C LYS A 96 22.36 36.23 -12.79
N LYS A 97 21.57 36.58 -13.82
CA LYS A 97 21.93 37.59 -14.84
C LYS A 97 21.46 39.02 -14.52
N ALA A 98 20.60 39.21 -13.52
CA ALA A 98 20.03 40.52 -13.18
C ALA A 98 20.75 41.25 -12.03
N LYS A 99 21.80 40.65 -11.45
CA LYS A 99 22.67 41.28 -10.45
C LYS A 99 24.09 41.32 -10.99
N ASN A 100 24.29 42.26 -11.91
CA ASN A 100 25.60 42.82 -12.24
C ASN A 100 26.07 43.68 -11.07
#